data_AF-A0A410DXH5-F1
#
_entry.id   AF-A0A410DXH5-F1
#
_cell.length_a   1.000
_cell.length_b   1.000
_cell.length_c   1.000
_cell.angle_alpha   90.00
_cell.angle_beta   90.00
_cell.angle_gamma   90.00
#
_symmetry.space_group_name_H-M   'P 1'
#
loop_
_entity.id
_entity.type
_entity.pdbx_description
1 polymer ?
#
loop_
_entity_poly.entity_id
_entity_poly.type
_entity_poly.pdbx_seq_one_letter_code
_entity_poly.pdbx_strand_id
1 'polypeptide(L)'
;MKRKLLLSLISIVILLSVFFYNSPTDYSGRYYCTSNSNILLILKTDNSFELYNTLNKDFISTDGEYSISDNCISLKYSTKIKDSFASYPSYGKISGRNISFYPSIDSTNLKFMKS
;
A
#
# COMPACT_ATOMS: atom_id res chain seq x y z
N MET A 1 24.61 22.20 33.10
CA MET A 1 23.37 22.45 32.33
C MET A 1 23.44 22.02 30.86
N LYS A 2 24.47 22.42 30.10
CA LYS A 2 24.57 22.16 28.63
C LYS A 2 24.45 20.67 28.22
N ARG A 3 25.05 19.74 28.97
CA ARG A 3 24.98 18.29 28.70
C ARG A 3 23.56 17.70 28.85
N LYS A 4 22.78 18.18 29.82
CA LYS A 4 21.40 17.73 30.06
C LYS A 4 20.45 18.22 28.95
N LEU A 5 20.67 19.44 28.47
CA LEU A 5 19.97 20.01 27.30
C LEU A 5 20.25 19.19 26.03
N LEU A 6 21.49 18.79 25.81
CA LEU A 6 21.89 18.04 24.61
C LEU A 6 21.28 16.64 24.58
N LEU A 7 21.26 15.94 25.73
CA LEU A 7 20.59 14.64 25.88
C LEU A 7 19.07 14.74 25.69
N SER A 8 18.44 15.79 26.21
CA SER A 8 17.02 16.05 26.02
C SER A 8 16.69 16.28 24.54
N LEU A 9 17.53 17.03 23.81
CA LEU A 9 17.35 17.28 22.39
C LEU A 9 17.42 15.98 21.56
N ILE A 10 18.40 15.13 21.84
CA ILE A 10 18.57 13.82 21.18
C ILE A 10 17.35 12.93 21.45
N SER A 11 16.85 12.90 22.69
CA SER A 11 15.66 12.13 23.05
C SER A 11 14.41 12.62 22.31
N ILE A 12 14.25 13.92 22.10
CA ILE A 12 13.13 14.50 21.34
C ILE A 12 13.22 14.09 19.86
N VAL A 13 14.43 14.12 19.26
CA VAL A 13 14.64 13.69 17.87
C VAL A 13 14.31 12.20 17.69
N ILE A 14 14.69 11.35 18.64
CA ILE A 14 14.37 9.92 18.62
C ILE A 14 12.86 9.68 18.80
N LEU A 15 12.20 10.44 19.69
CA LEU A 15 10.74 10.35 19.84
C LEU A 15 10.01 10.78 18.56
N LEU A 16 10.45 11.89 17.96
CA LEU A 16 9.87 12.39 16.72
C LEU A 16 10.07 11.40 15.57
N SER A 17 11.24 10.75 15.45
CA SER A 17 11.46 9.74 14.41
C SER A 17 10.50 8.56 14.57
N VAL A 18 10.29 8.04 15.78
CA VAL A 18 9.31 6.96 16.03
C VAL A 18 7.88 7.39 15.70
N PHE A 19 7.50 8.64 16.01
CA PHE A 19 6.17 9.18 15.70
C PHE A 19 5.94 9.41 14.20
N PHE A 20 6.94 9.89 13.46
CA PHE A 20 6.84 10.08 12.01
C PHE A 20 6.91 8.76 11.24
N TYR A 21 7.63 7.75 11.76
CA TYR A 21 7.61 6.40 11.19
C TYR A 21 6.24 5.70 11.34
N ASN A 22 5.50 5.99 12.42
CA ASN A 22 4.21 5.39 12.72
C ASN A 22 3.01 6.29 12.36
N SER A 23 3.21 7.41 11.69
CA SER A 23 2.09 8.23 11.24
C SER A 23 1.29 7.46 10.18
N PRO A 24 -0.02 7.23 10.37
CA PRO A 24 -0.84 6.52 9.40
C PRO A 24 -0.74 7.26 8.08
N THR A 25 -0.17 6.59 7.10
CA THR A 25 0.03 7.21 5.79
C THR A 25 -1.34 7.53 5.20
N ASP A 26 -1.53 8.77 4.73
CA ASP A 26 -2.77 9.29 4.07
C ASP A 26 -3.13 8.53 2.77
N TYR A 27 -2.43 7.43 2.50
CA TYR A 27 -2.68 6.54 1.39
C TYR A 27 -3.74 5.49 1.70
N SER A 28 -4.17 5.32 2.95
CA SER A 28 -5.31 4.45 3.27
C SER A 28 -6.59 4.92 2.55
N GLY A 29 -7.38 3.98 2.05
CA GLY A 29 -8.62 4.26 1.32
C GLY A 29 -8.93 3.25 0.22
N ARG A 30 -10.01 3.53 -0.51
CA ARG A 30 -10.51 2.73 -1.63
C ARG A 30 -10.00 3.28 -2.95
N TYR A 31 -9.41 2.41 -3.75
CA TYR A 31 -8.79 2.72 -5.03
C TYR A 31 -9.45 1.89 -6.13
N TYR A 32 -10.12 2.58 -7.05
CA TYR A 32 -10.79 1.94 -8.18
C TYR A 32 -9.81 1.81 -9.34
N CYS A 33 -9.74 0.63 -9.94
CA CYS A 33 -8.91 0.43 -11.11
C CYS A 33 -9.53 1.14 -12.32
N THR A 34 -8.81 2.11 -12.85
CA THR A 34 -9.21 2.92 -14.02
C THR A 34 -9.16 2.12 -15.32
N SER A 35 -8.35 1.07 -15.39
CA SER A 35 -8.24 0.18 -16.55
C SER A 35 -9.20 -1.01 -16.52
N ASN A 36 -9.80 -1.32 -15.38
CA ASN A 36 -10.80 -2.37 -15.22
C ASN A 36 -11.73 -2.04 -14.05
N SER A 37 -12.95 -1.62 -14.34
CA SER A 37 -13.93 -1.16 -13.34
C SER A 37 -14.27 -2.19 -12.26
N ASN A 38 -13.88 -3.45 -12.47
CA ASN A 38 -14.20 -4.54 -11.58
C ASN A 38 -13.09 -4.84 -10.58
N ILE A 39 -11.97 -4.13 -10.62
CA ILE A 39 -10.87 -4.31 -9.68
C ILE A 39 -10.88 -3.16 -8.67
N LEU A 40 -10.93 -3.53 -7.39
CA LEU A 40 -10.90 -2.60 -6.25
C LEU A 40 -9.73 -2.95 -5.34
N LEU A 41 -8.86 -1.98 -5.08
CA LEU A 41 -7.80 -2.07 -4.09
C LEU A 41 -8.19 -1.26 -2.86
N ILE A 42 -8.09 -1.85 -1.67
CA ILE A 42 -8.33 -1.18 -0.40
C ILE A 42 -7.04 -1.20 0.40
N LEU A 43 -6.50 -0.02 0.72
CA LEU A 43 -5.36 0.14 1.62
C LEU A 43 -5.89 0.51 3.02
N LYS A 44 -5.56 -0.28 4.04
CA LYS A 44 -6.00 -0.07 5.42
C LYS A 44 -4.93 0.65 6.23
N THR A 45 -5.35 1.33 7.30
CA THR A 45 -4.45 2.12 8.17
C THR A 45 -3.43 1.28 8.95
N ASP A 46 -3.63 -0.04 9.03
CA ASP A 46 -2.73 -0.99 9.68
C ASP A 46 -1.67 -1.56 8.72
N ASN A 47 -1.47 -0.94 7.56
CA ASN A 47 -0.59 -1.40 6.48
C ASN A 47 -0.98 -2.75 5.86
N SER A 48 -2.22 -3.21 6.05
CA SER A 48 -2.78 -4.32 5.28
C SER A 48 -3.55 -3.83 4.05
N PHE A 49 -3.67 -4.68 3.03
CA PHE A 49 -4.47 -4.40 1.85
C PHE A 49 -5.43 -5.54 1.52
N GLU A 50 -6.47 -5.21 0.78
CA GLU A 50 -7.39 -6.16 0.14
C GLU A 50 -7.54 -5.79 -1.34
N LEU A 51 -7.51 -6.80 -2.21
CA LEU A 51 -7.71 -6.64 -3.65
C LEU A 51 -8.87 -7.53 -4.08
N TYR A 52 -9.89 -6.91 -4.66
CA TYR A 52 -11.13 -7.55 -5.06
C TYR A 52 -11.31 -7.54 -6.57
N ASN A 53 -11.85 -8.64 -7.12
CA ASN A 53 -12.46 -8.66 -8.45
C ASN A 53 -13.99 -8.82 -8.30
N THR A 54 -14.76 -7.80 -8.70
CA THR A 54 -16.20 -7.70 -8.49
C THR A 54 -17.06 -8.35 -9.57
N LEU A 55 -16.46 -8.95 -10.63
CA LEU A 55 -17.22 -9.62 -11.70
C LEU A 55 -17.76 -10.99 -11.30
N ASN A 56 -17.02 -11.75 -10.48
CA ASN A 56 -17.40 -13.10 -10.11
C ASN A 56 -18.18 -13.07 -8.81
N LYS A 57 -19.40 -13.64 -8.82
CA LYS A 57 -20.25 -13.81 -7.63
C LYS A 57 -19.53 -14.54 -6.48
N ASP A 58 -18.52 -15.34 -6.82
CA ASP A 58 -17.61 -15.96 -5.88
C ASP A 58 -16.41 -15.02 -5.68
N PHE A 59 -16.54 -14.13 -4.69
CA PHE A 59 -15.57 -13.10 -4.30
C PHE A 59 -14.16 -13.68 -4.15
N ILE A 60 -13.34 -13.64 -5.21
CA ILE A 60 -11.92 -13.93 -5.07
C ILE A 60 -11.24 -12.63 -4.64
N SER A 61 -11.06 -12.52 -3.33
CA SER A 61 -10.28 -11.47 -2.68
C SER A 61 -8.91 -12.01 -2.31
N THR A 62 -7.84 -11.29 -2.66
CA THR A 62 -6.52 -11.53 -2.06
C THR A 62 -6.19 -10.41 -1.09
N ASP A 63 -5.41 -10.74 -0.07
CA ASP A 63 -5.00 -9.82 0.98
C ASP A 63 -3.49 -9.91 1.20
N GLY A 64 -2.97 -8.97 1.99
CA GLY A 64 -1.59 -8.99 2.40
C GLY A 64 -1.18 -7.71 3.09
N GLU A 65 0.12 -7.46 3.12
CA GLU A 65 0.71 -6.25 3.67
C GLU A 65 1.18 -5.35 2.54
N TYR A 66 1.09 -4.04 2.73
CA TYR A 66 1.68 -3.06 1.83
C TYR A 66 2.69 -2.19 2.54
N SER A 67 3.65 -1.66 1.79
CA SER A 67 4.59 -0.66 2.26
C SER A 67 4.75 0.46 1.23
N ILE A 68 5.01 1.66 1.72
CA ILE A 68 5.23 2.84 0.88
C ILE A 68 6.55 3.49 1.31
N SER A 69 7.46 3.64 0.35
CA SER A 69 8.75 4.33 0.52
C SER A 69 9.06 5.09 -0.75
N ASP A 70 9.52 6.33 -0.63
CA ASP A 70 9.99 7.15 -1.78
C ASP A 70 9.00 7.21 -2.95
N ASN A 71 7.71 7.44 -2.65
CA ASN A 71 6.60 7.44 -3.61
C ASN A 71 6.44 6.13 -4.40
N CYS A 72 6.96 5.03 -3.86
CA CYS A 72 6.80 3.69 -4.39
C CYS A 72 5.95 2.86 -3.44
N ILE A 73 5.07 2.03 -3.99
CA ILE A 73 4.23 1.10 -3.24
C ILE A 73 4.65 -0.33 -3.55
N SER A 74 4.75 -1.16 -2.51
CA SER A 74 4.99 -2.58 -2.61
C SER A 74 3.85 -3.35 -1.96
N LEU A 75 3.36 -4.40 -2.60
CA LEU A 75 2.36 -5.33 -2.09
C LEU A 75 3.01 -6.69 -1.82
N LYS A 76 2.85 -7.18 -0.60
CA LYS A 76 3.27 -8.49 -0.15
C LYS A 76 2.03 -9.32 0.14
N TYR A 77 1.64 -10.13 -0.83
CA TYR A 77 0.47 -11.00 -0.74
C TYR A 77 0.63 -12.06 0.35
N SER A 78 -0.43 -12.28 1.12
CA SER A 78 -0.54 -13.39 2.06
C SER A 78 -0.58 -14.70 1.26
N THR A 79 0.26 -15.67 1.62
CA THR A 79 0.55 -16.90 0.86
C THR A 79 -0.62 -17.89 0.73
N LYS A 80 -1.84 -17.47 1.03
CA LYS A 80 -3.07 -18.24 0.85
C LYS A 80 -3.84 -17.69 -0.34
N ILE A 81 -3.54 -18.14 -1.56
CA ILE A 81 -4.57 -18.47 -2.56
C ILE A 81 -3.96 -19.35 -3.65
N LYS A 82 -4.62 -20.48 -3.87
CA LYS A 82 -4.49 -21.37 -5.03
C LYS A 82 -5.14 -20.69 -6.23
N ASP A 83 -4.39 -20.62 -7.33
CA ASP A 83 -4.85 -20.29 -8.68
C ASP A 83 -5.32 -18.85 -8.97
N SER A 84 -5.01 -18.41 -10.21
CA SER A 84 -5.40 -17.17 -10.89
C SER A 84 -4.88 -15.80 -10.38
N PHE A 85 -4.44 -15.63 -9.14
CA PHE A 85 -3.94 -14.32 -8.64
C PHE A 85 -2.42 -14.10 -8.77
N ALA A 86 -1.69 -15.10 -9.26
CA ALA A 86 -0.22 -15.07 -9.41
C ALA A 86 0.32 -13.97 -10.34
N SER A 87 -0.54 -13.25 -11.06
CA SER A 87 -0.17 -12.23 -12.06
C SER A 87 -0.53 -10.80 -11.65
N TYR A 88 -0.99 -10.56 -10.42
CA TYR A 88 -1.21 -9.19 -9.96
C TYR A 88 0.11 -8.50 -9.60
N PRO A 89 0.29 -7.24 -9.98
CA PRO A 89 1.55 -6.56 -9.77
C PRO A 89 1.81 -6.34 -8.28
N SER A 90 3.06 -6.48 -7.90
CA SER A 90 3.53 -6.34 -6.51
C SER A 90 4.21 -5.01 -6.24
N TYR A 91 4.48 -4.21 -7.28
CA TYR A 91 5.27 -2.98 -7.14
C TYR A 91 4.80 -1.88 -8.09
N GLY A 92 4.83 -0.64 -7.62
CA GLY A 92 4.33 0.52 -8.36
C GLY A 92 4.78 1.85 -7.81
N LYS A 93 4.24 2.92 -8.39
CA LYS A 93 4.38 4.31 -7.93
C LYS A 93 3.07 4.80 -7.35
N ILE A 94 3.15 5.61 -6.30
CA ILE A 94 2.03 6.34 -5.71
C ILE A 94 2.28 7.85 -5.82
N SER A 95 1.27 8.59 -6.27
CA SER A 95 1.34 10.04 -6.42
C SER A 95 -0.03 10.65 -6.08
N GLY A 96 -0.10 11.24 -4.88
CA GLY A 96 -1.35 11.76 -4.33
C GLY A 96 -2.42 10.67 -4.25
N ARG A 97 -3.50 10.83 -5.03
CA ARG A 97 -4.62 9.88 -5.10
C ARG A 97 -4.43 8.74 -6.09
N ASN A 98 -3.33 8.71 -6.83
CA ASN A 98 -3.13 7.77 -7.92
C ASN A 98 -2.08 6.72 -7.55
N ILE A 99 -2.37 5.46 -7.87
CA ILE A 99 -1.41 4.35 -7.81
C ILE A 99 -1.26 3.77 -9.20
N SER A 100 -0.04 3.62 -9.67
CA SER A 100 0.28 2.97 -10.95
C SER A 100 1.23 1.83 -10.70
N PHE A 101 0.74 0.61 -10.91
CA PHE A 101 1.56 -0.58 -10.80
C PHE A 101 2.31 -0.82 -12.10
N TYR A 102 3.56 -1.26 -11.95
CA TYR A 102 4.35 -1.74 -13.07
C TYR A 102 3.81 -3.09 -13.54
N PRO A 103 3.96 -3.42 -14.83
CA PRO A 103 3.44 -4.66 -15.34
C PRO A 103 4.22 -5.83 -14.72
N SER A 104 3.52 -6.89 -14.33
CA SER A 104 4.18 -8.16 -14.06
C SER A 104 4.35 -8.93 -15.38
N ILE A 105 5.15 -9.99 -15.37
CA ILE A 105 5.53 -10.77 -16.57
C ILE A 105 4.32 -11.19 -17.44
N ASP A 106 3.12 -11.26 -16.85
CA ASP A 106 1.88 -11.65 -17.53
C ASP A 106 0.71 -10.63 -17.43
N SER A 107 0.93 -9.38 -16.99
CA SER A 107 -0.19 -8.44 -16.80
C SER A 107 0.01 -7.01 -17.33
N THR A 108 -1.11 -6.42 -17.76
CA THR A 108 -1.24 -5.02 -18.21
C THR A 108 -0.97 -4.05 -17.05
N ASN A 109 -0.48 -2.85 -17.37
CA ASN A 109 -0.28 -1.77 -16.39
C ASN A 109 -1.60 -1.43 -15.68
N LEU A 110 -1.73 -1.79 -14.40
CA LEU A 110 -2.91 -1.47 -13.61
C LEU A 110 -2.76 -0.07 -12.98
N LYS A 111 -3.73 0.79 -13.27
CA LYS A 111 -3.79 2.15 -12.73
C LYS A 111 -5.02 2.32 -11.86
N PHE A 112 -4.84 2.92 -10.71
CA PHE A 112 -5.82 3.04 -9.66
C PHE A 112 -5.96 4.48 -9.19
N MET A 113 -7.17 4.88 -8.81
CA MET A 113 -7.49 6.22 -8.31
C MET A 113 -8.31 6.15 -7.03
N LYS A 114 -7.90 6.89 -6.01
CA LYS A 114 -8.58 7.03 -4.71
C LYS A 114 -9.90 7.77 -4.90
N SER A 115 -10.98 7.20 -4.37
CA SER A 115 -12.30 7.86 -4.32
C SER A 115 -12.34 8.97 -3.27
#